data_AF-A0A0F9L6S8-F1
#
_entry.id   AF-A0A0F9L6S8-F1
#
_cell.length_a   1.000
_cell.length_b   1.000
_cell.length_c   1.000
_cell.angle_alpha   90.00
_cell.angle_beta   90.00
_cell.angle_gamma   90.00
#
_symmetry.space_group_name_H-M   'P 1'
#
loop_
_entity.id
_entity.type
_entity.pdbx_description
1 polymer ?
#
loop_
_entity_poly.entity_id
_entity_poly.type
_entity_poly.pdbx_seq_one_letter_code
_entity_poly.pdbx_strand_id
1 'polypeptide(L)'
;RDSSVLEISNFDTVYRDLEERFPNDVWIEQSSHFLCGWVDNIVVRMLTAGDGPLGGPQPTAAASAVREWIDALADYPVADDGAFSKAEYDAKVETLRWNFGCDLEEAELVLRWMHRCDTPGVDAFSDDFWPEQSDVDVALLELGLRMQCRDCGDVLEPDEVTERRGVCRFCTYGYRIRSWFRGLQSRLQTESFLRQRKRFGITRY
;
A
#
# COMPACT_ATOMS: atom_id res chain seq x y z
N ARG A 1 -9.09 -11.61 2.35
CA ARG A 1 -8.82 -10.29 2.99
C ARG A 1 -7.97 -10.46 4.24
N ASP A 2 -8.20 -11.52 5.02
CA ASP A 2 -7.42 -11.81 6.23
C ASP A 2 -6.36 -12.92 6.02
N SER A 3 -6.26 -13.45 4.80
CA SER A 3 -5.22 -14.42 4.46
C SER A 3 -3.87 -13.72 4.35
N SER A 4 -2.84 -14.35 4.91
CA SER A 4 -1.47 -13.88 4.77
C SER A 4 -0.98 -14.01 3.32
N VAL A 5 0.06 -13.27 2.96
CA VAL A 5 0.68 -13.38 1.62
C VAL A 5 1.16 -14.81 1.35
N LEU A 6 1.65 -15.51 2.39
CA LEU A 6 2.09 -16.90 2.29
C LEU A 6 0.93 -17.84 1.94
N GLU A 7 -0.21 -17.67 2.61
CA GLU A 7 -1.41 -18.48 2.33
C GLU A 7 -1.91 -18.27 0.91
N ILE A 8 -1.93 -17.02 0.43
CA ILE A 8 -2.33 -16.69 -0.94
C ILE A 8 -1.37 -17.32 -1.95
N SER A 9 -0.05 -17.15 -1.75
CA SER A 9 0.97 -17.70 -2.64
C SER A 9 0.94 -19.23 -2.70
N ASN A 10 0.80 -19.88 -1.54
CA ASN A 10 0.69 -21.34 -1.47
C ASN A 10 -0.58 -21.83 -2.14
N PHE A 11 -1.72 -21.17 -1.90
CA PHE A 11 -2.98 -21.50 -2.55
C PHE A 11 -2.85 -21.44 -4.07
N ASP A 12 -2.36 -20.32 -4.62
CA ASP A 12 -2.23 -20.13 -6.07
C ASP A 12 -1.26 -21.14 -6.70
N THR A 13 -0.15 -21.42 -6.02
CA THR A 13 0.87 -22.37 -6.50
C THR A 13 0.33 -23.80 -6.53
N VAL A 14 -0.27 -24.25 -5.42
CA VAL A 14 -0.81 -25.61 -5.29
C VAL A 14 -2.01 -25.80 -6.22
N TYR A 15 -2.91 -24.81 -6.30
CA TYR A 15 -4.05 -24.87 -7.19
C TYR A 15 -3.61 -24.99 -8.65
N ARG A 16 -2.67 -24.15 -9.10
CA ARG A 16 -2.18 -24.17 -10.48
C ARG A 16 -1.55 -25.51 -10.85
N ASP A 17 -0.71 -26.10 -9.98
CA ASP A 17 -0.12 -27.43 -10.22
C ASP A 17 -1.22 -28.51 -10.35
N LEU A 18 -2.17 -28.52 -9.41
CA LEU A 18 -3.23 -29.52 -9.36
C LEU A 18 -4.22 -29.38 -10.52
N GLU A 19 -4.59 -28.15 -10.89
CA GLU A 19 -5.47 -27.85 -12.03
C GLU A 19 -4.81 -28.24 -13.35
N GLU A 20 -3.52 -27.95 -13.53
CA GLU A 20 -2.79 -28.32 -14.75
C GLU A 20 -2.70 -29.85 -14.91
N ARG A 21 -2.44 -30.56 -13.82
CA ARG A 21 -2.30 -32.04 -13.82
C ARG A 21 -3.65 -32.76 -13.88
N PHE A 22 -4.69 -32.21 -13.26
CA PHE A 22 -5.97 -32.89 -13.03
C PHE A 22 -7.19 -31.96 -13.23
N PRO A 23 -7.38 -31.36 -14.41
CA PRO A 23 -8.38 -30.30 -14.63
C PRO A 23 -9.84 -30.74 -14.45
N ASN A 24 -10.13 -32.05 -14.47
CA ASN A 24 -11.48 -32.59 -14.27
C ASN A 24 -11.77 -33.02 -12.83
N ASP A 25 -10.74 -33.03 -11.98
CA ASP A 25 -10.80 -33.53 -10.61
C ASP A 25 -10.50 -32.45 -9.58
N VAL A 26 -10.17 -31.24 -10.02
CA VAL A 26 -9.79 -30.11 -9.15
C VAL A 26 -10.62 -28.89 -9.54
N TRP A 27 -11.18 -28.19 -8.57
CA TRP A 27 -11.87 -26.92 -8.78
C TRP A 27 -11.83 -26.07 -7.51
N ILE A 28 -12.16 -24.77 -7.64
CA ILE A 28 -12.32 -23.87 -6.50
C ILE A 28 -13.77 -23.88 -6.06
N GLU A 29 -14.00 -24.09 -4.76
CA GLU A 29 -15.31 -23.90 -4.13
C GLU A 29 -15.25 -22.76 -3.11
N GLN A 30 -16.07 -21.75 -3.35
CA GLN A 30 -16.21 -20.62 -2.45
C GLN A 30 -17.27 -20.93 -1.38
N SER A 31 -16.85 -20.91 -0.13
CA SER A 31 -17.73 -20.99 1.02
C SER A 31 -17.87 -19.61 1.65
N SER A 32 -19.10 -19.20 2.01
CA SER A 32 -19.31 -17.93 2.73
C SER A 32 -19.91 -18.18 4.11
N HIS A 33 -19.41 -17.43 5.09
CA HIS A 33 -19.89 -17.45 6.46
C HIS A 33 -19.96 -16.03 7.01
N PHE A 34 -21.08 -15.68 7.66
CA PHE A 34 -21.38 -14.30 8.06
C PHE A 34 -20.35 -13.66 9.02
N LEU A 35 -19.59 -14.46 9.77
CA LEU A 35 -18.55 -13.99 10.70
C LEU A 35 -17.15 -13.88 10.07
N CYS A 36 -16.87 -14.63 9.00
CA CYS A 36 -15.52 -14.80 8.48
C CYS A 36 -15.38 -14.37 7.01
N GLY A 37 -16.46 -13.86 6.40
CA GLY A 37 -16.48 -13.48 5.00
C GLY A 37 -16.61 -14.68 4.06
N TRP A 38 -15.78 -14.73 3.03
CA TRP A 38 -15.70 -15.83 2.08
C TRP A 38 -14.32 -16.50 2.15
N VAL A 39 -14.30 -17.81 1.93
CA VAL A 39 -13.09 -18.64 1.88
C VAL A 39 -13.15 -19.45 0.59
N ASP A 40 -12.07 -19.35 -0.19
CA ASP A 40 -11.90 -20.16 -1.39
C ASP A 40 -11.16 -21.45 -0.99
N ASN A 41 -11.71 -22.59 -1.38
CA ASN A 41 -11.15 -23.91 -1.05
C ASN A 41 -10.74 -24.61 -2.34
N ILE A 42 -9.56 -25.23 -2.33
CA ILE A 42 -9.18 -26.19 -3.37
C ILE A 42 -9.92 -27.49 -3.08
N VAL A 43 -10.85 -27.85 -3.96
CA VAL A 43 -11.62 -29.09 -3.83
C VAL A 43 -11.07 -30.10 -4.83
N VAL A 44 -10.83 -31.31 -4.34
CA VAL A 44 -10.26 -32.40 -5.13
C VAL A 44 -11.15 -33.63 -5.04
N ARG A 45 -11.46 -34.23 -6.19
CA ARG A 45 -12.16 -35.52 -6.24
C ARG A 45 -11.27 -36.59 -5.64
N MET A 46 -11.64 -37.10 -4.47
CA MET A 46 -10.82 -38.07 -3.75
C MET A 46 -10.92 -39.50 -4.28
N LEU A 47 -12.09 -39.89 -4.80
CA LEU A 47 -12.38 -41.27 -5.21
C LEU A 47 -12.93 -41.35 -6.63
N THR A 48 -12.54 -42.39 -7.36
CA THR A 48 -13.14 -42.75 -8.65
C THR A 48 -14.56 -43.28 -8.47
N ALA A 49 -15.40 -43.11 -9.49
CA ALA A 49 -16.68 -43.79 -9.53
C ALA A 49 -16.43 -45.30 -9.78
N GLY A 50 -16.88 -46.15 -8.87
CA GLY A 50 -17.33 -47.53 -9.12
C GLY A 50 -16.38 -48.61 -9.67
N ASP A 51 -15.20 -48.30 -10.20
CA ASP A 51 -14.56 -49.18 -11.21
C ASP A 51 -13.15 -49.67 -10.81
N GLY A 52 -12.85 -49.74 -9.51
CA GLY A 52 -11.55 -50.20 -9.03
C GLY A 52 -11.27 -51.67 -9.33
N PRO A 53 -9.99 -52.10 -9.40
CA PRO A 53 -9.60 -53.50 -9.58
C PRO A 53 -10.16 -54.45 -8.50
N LEU A 54 -10.55 -53.90 -7.34
CA LEU A 54 -11.13 -54.61 -6.20
C LEU A 54 -12.65 -54.43 -6.08
N GLY A 55 -13.33 -53.89 -7.09
CA GLY A 55 -14.79 -53.75 -7.12
C GLY A 55 -15.34 -52.60 -6.26
N GLY A 56 -14.55 -51.56 -6.02
CA GLY A 56 -14.98 -50.37 -5.27
C GLY A 56 -14.18 -49.10 -5.63
N PRO A 57 -14.62 -47.93 -5.13
CA PRO A 57 -13.97 -46.64 -5.39
C PRO A 57 -12.48 -46.69 -5.03
N GLN A 58 -11.62 -46.15 -5.88
CA GLN A 58 -10.18 -46.05 -5.64
C GLN A 58 -9.77 -44.59 -5.48
N PRO A 59 -8.70 -44.28 -4.71
CA PRO A 59 -8.11 -42.96 -4.70
C PRO A 59 -7.76 -42.48 -6.10
N THR A 60 -8.12 -41.23 -6.43
CA THR A 60 -7.69 -40.61 -7.69
C THR A 60 -6.20 -40.27 -7.66
N ALA A 61 -5.60 -40.06 -8.83
CA ALA A 61 -4.24 -39.54 -8.91
C ALA A 61 -4.13 -38.13 -8.27
N ALA A 62 -5.17 -37.31 -8.39
CA ALA A 62 -5.26 -36.01 -7.74
C ALA A 62 -5.22 -36.13 -6.19
N ALA A 63 -5.89 -37.13 -5.62
CA ALA A 63 -5.83 -37.39 -4.17
C ALA A 63 -4.42 -37.72 -3.68
N SER A 64 -3.64 -38.46 -4.48
CA SER A 64 -2.24 -38.74 -4.18
C SER A 64 -1.37 -37.48 -4.26
N ALA A 65 -1.57 -36.64 -5.28
CA ALA A 65 -0.84 -35.38 -5.43
C ALA A 65 -1.12 -34.39 -4.29
N VAL A 66 -2.36 -34.33 -3.79
CA VAL A 66 -2.69 -33.54 -2.59
C VAL A 66 -1.89 -34.02 -1.37
N ARG A 67 -1.73 -35.34 -1.20
CA ARG A 67 -0.91 -35.87 -0.09
C ARG A 67 0.56 -35.50 -0.25
N GLU A 68 1.10 -35.57 -1.47
CA GLU A 68 2.46 -35.12 -1.76
C GLU A 68 2.64 -33.65 -1.35
N TRP A 69 1.69 -32.77 -1.69
CA TRP A 69 1.71 -31.37 -1.28
C TRP A 69 1.59 -31.19 0.23
N ILE A 70 0.72 -31.94 0.91
CA ILE A 70 0.60 -31.89 2.37
C ILE A 70 1.92 -32.30 3.04
N ASP A 71 2.53 -33.39 2.59
CA ASP A 71 3.79 -33.88 3.13
C ASP A 71 4.93 -32.89 2.84
N ALA A 72 4.98 -32.30 1.64
CA ALA A 72 5.97 -31.29 1.26
C ALA A 72 5.82 -30.00 2.10
N LEU A 73 4.60 -29.50 2.28
CA LEU A 73 4.33 -28.29 3.06
C LEU A 73 4.53 -28.49 4.57
N ALA A 74 4.40 -29.73 5.05
CA ALA A 74 4.74 -30.07 6.43
C ALA A 74 6.25 -30.04 6.68
N ASP A 75 7.07 -30.36 5.68
CA ASP A 75 8.53 -30.27 5.73
C ASP A 75 9.03 -28.83 5.51
N TYR A 76 8.46 -28.13 4.53
CA TYR A 76 8.78 -26.75 4.19
C TYR A 76 7.53 -25.94 3.83
N PRO A 77 7.11 -24.96 4.66
CA PRO A 77 5.78 -24.34 4.57
C PRO A 77 5.60 -23.35 3.41
N VAL A 78 6.52 -23.31 2.45
CA VAL A 78 6.46 -22.46 1.27
C VAL A 78 6.39 -23.36 0.04
N ALA A 79 5.32 -23.22 -0.76
CA ALA A 79 5.10 -24.07 -1.93
C ALA A 79 6.10 -23.78 -3.06
N ASP A 80 6.41 -22.50 -3.27
CA ASP A 80 7.40 -22.03 -4.25
C ASP A 80 7.98 -20.68 -3.78
N ASP A 81 9.29 -20.65 -3.56
CA ASP A 81 9.99 -19.46 -3.05
C ASP A 81 9.89 -18.26 -4.01
N GLY A 82 9.93 -18.51 -5.32
CA GLY A 82 9.87 -17.45 -6.33
C GLY A 82 8.47 -16.83 -6.42
N ALA A 83 7.43 -17.67 -6.35
CA ALA A 83 6.05 -17.22 -6.29
C ALA A 83 5.78 -16.45 -5.00
N PHE A 84 6.27 -16.95 -3.87
CA PHE A 84 6.09 -16.29 -2.57
C PHE A 84 6.81 -14.94 -2.53
N SER A 85 8.09 -14.89 -2.90
CA SER A 85 8.87 -13.64 -2.95
C SER A 85 8.24 -12.60 -3.88
N LYS A 86 7.66 -13.03 -5.00
CA LYS A 86 6.91 -12.14 -5.90
C LYS A 86 5.63 -11.64 -5.24
N ALA A 87 4.84 -12.51 -4.61
CA ALA A 87 3.60 -12.12 -3.93
C ALA A 87 3.87 -11.12 -2.79
N GLU A 88 4.98 -11.28 -2.07
CA GLU A 88 5.41 -10.31 -1.05
C GLU A 88 5.78 -8.96 -1.66
N TYR A 89 6.51 -8.96 -2.77
CA TYR A 89 6.82 -7.74 -3.49
C TYR A 89 5.54 -7.01 -3.93
N ASP A 90 4.61 -7.72 -4.57
CA ASP A 90 3.35 -7.17 -5.07
C ASP A 90 2.48 -6.62 -3.92
N ALA A 91 2.43 -7.32 -2.78
CA ALA A 91 1.72 -6.85 -1.59
C ALA A 91 2.31 -5.56 -0.98
N LYS A 92 3.65 -5.42 -0.99
CA LYS A 92 4.35 -4.20 -0.54
C LYS A 92 4.07 -3.02 -1.48
N VAL A 93 4.07 -3.25 -2.79
CA VAL A 93 3.72 -2.22 -3.79
C VAL A 93 2.27 -1.75 -3.59
N GLU A 94 1.32 -2.67 -3.46
CA GLU A 94 -0.09 -2.32 -3.20
C GLU A 94 -0.25 -1.57 -1.87
N THR A 95 0.50 -1.96 -0.83
CA THR A 95 0.52 -1.23 0.45
C THR A 95 0.97 0.22 0.28
N LEU A 96 2.06 0.45 -0.45
CA LEU A 96 2.57 1.80 -0.72
C LEU A 96 1.51 2.65 -1.44
N ARG A 97 0.83 2.04 -2.41
CA ARG A 97 -0.25 2.68 -3.15
C ARG A 97 -1.45 3.05 -2.27
N TRP A 98 -1.96 2.11 -1.48
CA TRP A 98 -3.17 2.34 -0.68
C TRP A 98 -2.95 3.26 0.51
N ASN A 99 -1.81 3.14 1.19
CA ASN A 99 -1.57 3.86 2.44
C ASN A 99 -0.89 5.22 2.25
N PHE A 100 -0.06 5.37 1.22
CA PHE A 100 0.78 6.56 1.01
C PHE A 100 0.42 7.35 -0.26
N GLY A 101 -0.58 6.88 -1.00
CA GLY A 101 -1.11 7.56 -2.18
C GLY A 101 -0.18 7.54 -3.39
N CYS A 102 0.86 6.70 -3.39
CA CYS A 102 1.70 6.50 -4.56
C CYS A 102 0.89 5.85 -5.68
N ASP A 103 1.18 6.17 -6.94
CA ASP A 103 0.77 5.28 -8.02
C ASP A 103 1.63 3.98 -8.04
N LEU A 104 1.31 3.05 -8.95
CA LEU A 104 2.03 1.77 -9.01
C LEU A 104 3.51 1.94 -9.40
N GLU A 105 3.81 2.86 -10.31
CA GLU A 105 5.19 3.10 -10.76
C GLU A 105 6.02 3.76 -9.66
N GLU A 106 5.43 4.76 -8.98
CA GLU A 106 6.03 5.42 -7.81
C GLU A 106 6.28 4.44 -6.67
N ALA A 107 5.29 3.60 -6.35
CA ALA A 107 5.39 2.58 -5.31
C ALA A 107 6.54 1.60 -5.57
N GLU A 108 6.72 1.13 -6.82
CA GLU A 108 7.85 0.29 -7.19
C GLU A 108 9.20 1.00 -7.01
N LEU A 109 9.29 2.27 -7.43
CA LEU A 109 10.52 3.07 -7.30
C LEU A 109 10.88 3.31 -5.84
N VAL A 110 9.90 3.67 -5.02
CA VAL A 110 10.04 3.84 -3.57
C VAL A 110 10.52 2.55 -2.94
N LEU A 111 9.86 1.41 -3.20
CA LEU A 111 10.23 0.13 -2.63
C LEU A 111 11.66 -0.28 -3.01
N ARG A 112 12.07 -0.08 -4.27
CA ARG A 112 13.45 -0.33 -4.71
C ARG A 112 14.45 0.62 -4.05
N TRP A 113 14.09 1.88 -3.82
CA TRP A 113 14.93 2.82 -3.09
C TRP A 113 15.12 2.37 -1.64
N MET A 114 14.03 2.01 -0.95
CA MET A 114 14.05 1.52 0.43
C MET A 114 14.95 0.30 0.57
N HIS A 115 14.85 -0.66 -0.36
CA HIS A 115 15.70 -1.85 -0.35
C HIS A 115 17.19 -1.53 -0.52
N ARG A 116 17.55 -0.55 -1.36
CA ARG A 116 18.96 -0.14 -1.53
C ARG A 116 19.51 0.63 -0.33
N CYS A 117 18.65 1.36 0.37
CA CYS A 117 19.05 2.19 1.51
C CYS A 117 19.02 1.44 2.84
N ASP A 118 18.71 0.13 2.83
CA ASP A 118 18.63 -0.71 4.03
C ASP A 118 17.75 -0.07 5.12
N THR A 119 16.63 0.54 4.70
CA THR A 119 15.72 1.20 5.63
C THR A 119 15.14 0.16 6.61
N PRO A 120 15.01 0.49 7.91
CA PRO A 120 14.49 -0.45 8.90
C PRO A 120 13.16 -1.07 8.44
N GLY A 121 13.02 -2.38 8.61
CA GLY A 121 11.83 -3.14 8.21
C GLY A 121 11.94 -3.84 6.85
N VAL A 122 12.86 -3.43 5.96
CA VAL A 122 12.99 -4.02 4.61
C VAL A 122 13.19 -5.54 4.61
N ASP A 123 14.00 -6.04 5.56
CA ASP A 123 14.37 -7.46 5.65
C ASP A 123 13.43 -8.29 6.55
N ALA A 124 12.54 -7.63 7.29
CA ALA A 124 11.47 -8.30 8.02
C ALA A 124 10.30 -8.51 7.06
N PHE A 125 10.38 -9.55 6.24
CA PHE A 125 9.28 -10.08 5.43
C PHE A 125 8.17 -10.71 6.29
N SER A 126 7.99 -10.25 7.52
CA SER A 126 6.85 -10.60 8.36
C SER A 126 5.70 -9.62 8.13
N ASP A 127 4.48 -10.01 8.50
CA ASP A 127 3.26 -9.20 8.42
C ASP A 127 3.32 -7.85 9.20
N ASP A 128 4.44 -7.57 9.86
CA ASP A 128 4.75 -6.33 10.57
C ASP A 128 5.48 -5.29 9.70
N PHE A 129 5.70 -5.56 8.39
CA PHE A 129 6.28 -4.60 7.46
C PHE A 129 5.33 -3.43 7.19
N TRP A 130 5.52 -2.34 7.93
CA TRP A 130 4.84 -1.07 7.65
C TRP A 130 5.88 0.05 7.69
N PRO A 131 6.31 0.58 6.53
CA PRO A 131 7.22 1.73 6.53
C PRO A 131 6.54 2.91 7.22
N GLU A 132 7.30 3.72 7.95
CA GLU A 132 6.73 4.95 8.51
C GLU A 132 6.50 5.96 7.38
N GLN A 133 5.50 6.85 7.53
CA GLN A 133 5.24 7.92 6.55
C GLN A 133 6.51 8.73 6.24
N SER A 134 7.35 8.96 7.25
CA SER A 134 8.63 9.66 7.08
C SER A 134 9.60 8.95 6.15
N ASP A 135 9.64 7.61 6.15
CA ASP A 135 10.55 6.85 5.28
C ASP A 135 10.10 6.95 3.83
N VAL A 136 8.79 6.84 3.59
CA VAL A 136 8.19 6.99 2.27
C VAL A 136 8.35 8.42 1.75
N ASP A 137 8.14 9.41 2.60
CA ASP A 137 8.34 10.83 2.27
C ASP A 137 9.80 11.12 1.87
N VAL A 138 10.77 10.58 2.61
CA VAL A 138 12.20 10.71 2.27
C VAL A 138 12.49 10.06 0.91
N ALA A 139 11.99 8.84 0.68
CA ALA A 139 12.15 8.15 -0.59
C ALA A 139 11.59 8.98 -1.76
N LEU A 140 10.37 9.50 -1.61
CA LEU A 140 9.69 10.30 -2.64
C LEU A 140 10.44 11.61 -2.94
N LEU A 141 11.01 12.26 -1.92
CA LEU A 141 11.82 13.46 -2.10
C LEU A 141 13.16 13.17 -2.79
N GLU A 142 13.86 12.10 -2.38
CA GLU A 142 15.16 11.74 -2.98
C GLU A 142 15.02 11.24 -4.41
N LEU A 143 13.93 10.54 -4.73
CA LEU A 143 13.59 10.12 -6.09
C LEU A 143 13.13 11.29 -6.96
N GLY A 144 12.87 12.46 -6.37
CA GLY A 144 12.37 13.64 -7.07
C GLY A 144 10.93 13.47 -7.58
N LEU A 145 10.18 12.53 -6.99
CA LEU A 145 8.78 12.27 -7.30
C LEU A 145 7.86 13.28 -6.61
N ARG A 146 8.26 13.76 -5.44
CA ARG A 146 7.54 14.81 -4.68
C ARG A 146 8.44 15.98 -4.33
N MET A 147 7.82 17.06 -3.86
CA MET A 147 8.52 18.29 -3.47
C MET A 147 8.24 18.65 -2.02
N GLN A 148 9.26 19.14 -1.31
CA GLN A 148 9.08 19.64 0.05
C GLN A 148 8.67 21.12 0.04
N CYS A 149 7.63 21.46 0.79
CA CYS A 149 7.24 22.85 1.03
C CYS A 149 8.34 23.59 1.79
N ARG A 150 8.85 24.69 1.22
CA ARG A 150 9.90 25.50 1.87
C ARG A 150 9.47 26.10 3.22
N ASP A 151 8.18 26.36 3.41
CA ASP A 151 7.67 27.09 4.58
C ASP A 151 7.26 26.17 5.73
N CYS A 152 6.60 25.04 5.45
CA CYS A 152 6.12 24.12 6.49
C CYS A 152 6.86 22.79 6.54
N GLY A 153 7.62 22.42 5.50
CA GLY A 153 8.32 21.14 5.42
C GLY A 153 7.46 19.97 4.94
N ASP A 154 6.17 20.18 4.66
CA ASP A 154 5.26 19.13 4.16
C ASP A 154 5.72 18.61 2.78
N VAL A 155 5.57 17.31 2.55
CA VAL A 155 5.78 16.68 1.24
C VAL A 155 4.51 16.85 0.41
N LEU A 156 4.68 17.35 -0.81
CA LEU A 156 3.60 17.77 -1.70
C LEU A 156 3.62 16.96 -2.98
N GLU A 157 2.42 16.67 -3.49
CA GLU A 157 2.28 16.16 -4.85
C GLU A 157 2.73 17.22 -5.87
N PRO A 158 3.20 16.80 -7.06
CA PRO A 158 3.67 17.72 -8.09
C PRO A 158 2.66 18.83 -8.47
N ASP A 159 1.35 18.55 -8.43
CA ASP A 159 0.28 19.48 -8.77
C ASP A 159 -0.19 20.37 -7.60
N GLU A 160 0.22 20.05 -6.37
CA GLU A 160 -0.06 20.83 -5.16
C GLU A 160 0.90 22.02 -4.98
N VAL A 161 2.02 22.01 -5.70
CA VAL A 161 2.98 23.10 -5.66
C VAL A 161 2.47 24.27 -6.48
N THR A 162 2.42 25.44 -5.86
CA THR A 162 2.17 26.66 -6.63
C THR A 162 3.41 26.96 -7.49
N GLU A 163 3.22 27.07 -8.81
CA GLU A 163 4.26 27.22 -9.85
C GLU A 163 5.39 28.21 -9.54
N ARG A 164 5.17 29.14 -8.62
CA ARG A 164 6.07 30.27 -8.38
C ARG A 164 7.05 30.10 -7.24
N ARG A 165 6.90 29.16 -6.29
CA ARG A 165 7.71 29.22 -5.04
C ARG A 165 8.12 27.94 -4.33
N GLY A 166 7.70 26.74 -4.75
CA GLY A 166 7.98 25.54 -3.93
C GLY A 166 7.33 25.63 -2.55
N VAL A 167 6.13 26.22 -2.51
CA VAL A 167 5.34 26.45 -1.29
C VAL A 167 3.95 25.87 -1.53
N CYS A 168 3.45 25.11 -0.55
CA CYS A 168 2.15 24.47 -0.63
C CYS A 168 1.01 25.49 -0.76
N ARG A 169 -0.14 25.06 -1.28
CA ARG A 169 -1.34 25.91 -1.39
C ARG A 169 -1.71 26.51 -0.03
N PHE A 170 -1.67 25.72 1.04
CA PHE A 170 -2.00 26.19 2.39
C PHE A 170 -1.09 27.32 2.87
N CYS A 171 0.23 27.20 2.73
CA CYS A 171 1.16 28.26 3.05
C CYS A 171 0.92 29.47 2.15
N THR A 172 0.70 29.27 0.85
CA THR A 172 0.39 30.37 -0.09
C THR A 172 -0.86 31.16 0.31
N TYR A 173 -1.95 30.47 0.69
CA TYR A 173 -3.19 31.10 1.16
C TYR A 173 -3.07 31.65 2.59
N GLY A 174 -2.35 30.97 3.47
CA GLY A 174 -2.05 31.41 4.83
C GLY A 174 -1.21 32.69 4.85
N TYR A 175 -0.26 32.83 3.91
CA TYR A 175 0.45 34.08 3.65
C TYR A 175 -0.49 35.17 3.16
N ARG A 176 -1.47 34.86 2.31
CA ARG A 176 -2.49 35.83 1.89
C ARG A 176 -3.35 36.31 3.06
N ILE A 177 -3.77 35.41 3.95
CA ILE A 177 -4.55 35.77 5.15
C ILE A 177 -3.69 36.60 6.12
N ARG A 178 -2.47 36.16 6.45
CA ARG A 178 -1.56 36.91 7.33
C ARG A 178 -1.13 38.25 6.72
N SER A 179 -0.90 38.32 5.41
CA SER A 179 -0.60 39.57 4.68
C SER A 179 -1.81 40.52 4.68
N TRP A 180 -3.02 39.99 4.48
CA TRP A 180 -4.26 40.74 4.56
C TRP A 180 -4.49 41.30 5.98
N PHE A 181 -4.28 40.49 7.02
CA PHE A 181 -4.33 40.94 8.42
C PHE A 181 -3.27 42.00 8.73
N ARG A 182 -2.02 41.84 8.25
CA ARG A 182 -0.97 42.86 8.40
C ARG A 182 -1.32 44.17 7.67
N GLY A 183 -1.90 44.08 6.48
CA GLY A 183 -2.39 45.24 5.72
C GLY A 183 -3.56 45.93 6.42
N LEU A 184 -4.49 45.17 7.00
CA LEU A 184 -5.61 45.69 7.78
C LEU A 184 -5.12 46.36 9.08
N GLN A 185 -4.19 45.73 9.80
CA GLN A 185 -3.60 46.28 11.02
C GLN A 185 -2.80 47.56 10.75
N SER A 186 -2.04 47.61 9.65
CA SER A 186 -1.36 48.82 9.20
C SER A 186 -2.36 49.93 8.85
N ARG A 187 -3.47 49.62 8.17
CA ARG A 187 -4.55 50.59 7.89
C ARG A 187 -5.21 51.11 9.16
N LEU A 188 -5.52 50.23 10.12
CA LEU A 188 -6.10 50.61 11.40
C LEU A 188 -5.15 51.48 12.24
N GLN A 189 -3.85 51.18 12.24
CA GLN A 189 -2.83 52.02 12.89
C GLN A 189 -2.69 53.38 12.19
N THR A 190 -2.77 53.41 10.86
CA THR A 190 -2.72 54.66 10.09
C THR A 190 -3.97 55.51 10.35
N GLU A 191 -5.15 54.89 10.40
CA GLU A 191 -6.39 55.59 10.74
C GLU A 191 -6.43 56.08 12.19
N SER A 192 -5.94 55.28 13.14
CA SER A 192 -5.87 55.70 14.55
C SER A 192 -4.92 56.89 14.71
N PHE A 193 -3.79 56.87 13.99
CA PHE A 193 -2.83 57.98 13.92
C PHE A 193 -3.45 59.23 13.29
N LEU A 194 -4.21 59.10 12.19
CA LEU A 194 -4.94 60.21 11.57
C LEU A 194 -6.05 60.77 12.46
N ARG A 195 -6.79 59.92 13.19
CA ARG A 195 -7.80 60.35 14.18
C ARG A 195 -7.17 61.07 15.37
N GLN A 196 -6.04 60.58 15.88
CA GLN A 196 -5.30 61.27 16.94
C GLN A 196 -4.80 62.64 16.46
N ARG A 197 -4.21 62.75 15.26
CA ARG A 197 -3.80 64.05 14.69
C ARG A 197 -4.94 65.04 14.55
N LYS A 198 -6.12 64.58 14.11
CA LYS A 198 -7.34 65.42 14.02
C LYS A 198 -7.80 65.90 15.39
N ARG A 199 -7.65 65.09 16.45
CA ARG A 199 -7.98 65.44 17.84
C ARG A 199 -7.05 66.49 18.42
N PHE A 200 -5.79 66.52 17.98
CA PHE A 200 -4.79 67.52 18.40
C PHE A 200 -4.70 68.75 17.48
N GLY A 201 -5.62 68.92 16.53
CA GLY A 201 -5.66 70.10 15.66
C GLY A 201 -4.47 70.24 14.70
N ILE A 202 -3.70 69.17 14.47
CA ILE A 202 -2.54 69.19 13.58
C ILE A 202 -3.04 69.02 12.14
N THR A 203 -3.55 70.10 11.56
CA THR A 203 -3.96 70.17 10.16
C THR A 203 -2.91 70.92 9.34
N ARG A 204 -2.15 70.17 8.52
CA ARG A 204 -1.20 70.59 7.47
C ARG A 204 0.29 70.68 7.84
N TYR A 205 1.11 70.17 6.90
CA TYR A 205 2.16 70.99 6.29
C TYR A 205 1.52 71.75 5.14
#